data_AF-A0A2K3LL59-F1
#
_entry.id   AF-A0A2K3LL59-F1
#
_cell.length_a   1.000
_cell.length_b   1.000
_cell.length_c   1.000
_cell.angle_alpha   90.00
_cell.angle_beta   90.00
_cell.angle_gamma   90.00
#
_symmetry.space_group_name_H-M   'P 1'
#
loop_
_entity.id
_entity.type
_entity.pdbx_description
1 polymer ?
#
loop_
_entity_poly.entity_id
_entity_poly.type
_entity_poly.pdbx_seq_one_letter_code
_entity_poly.pdbx_strand_id
1 'polypeptide(L)' 'MVFGLIQVFFPLGKLSTMIYGCLAAIIFCGYILYDTDNLIKRYSYDEFIWASVSLYLDIINLFLSLLTIFRAADS' A
#
# COMPACT_ATOMS: atom_id res chain seq x y z
N MET A 1 2.14 7.22 4.73
CA MET A 1 1.65 8.62 4.65
C MET A 1 2.69 9.66 5.06
N VAL A 2 3.32 9.55 6.23
CA VAL A 2 4.34 10.53 6.71
C VAL A 2 5.49 10.72 5.72
N PHE A 3 5.99 9.65 5.11
CA PHE A 3 7.08 9.70 4.13
C PHE A 3 6.72 10.44 2.83
N GLY A 4 5.51 10.23 2.31
CA GLY A 4 5.02 10.95 1.13
C GLY A 4 4.88 12.45 1.39
N LEU A 5 4.55 12.83 2.61
CA LEU A 5 4.45 14.23 3.03
C LEU A 5 5.83 14.89 3.13
N ILE A 6 6.85 14.16 3.59
CA ILE A 6 8.25 14.62 3.59
C ILE A 6 8.77 14.79 2.15
N GLN A 7 8.39 13.89 1.24
CA GLN A 7 8.84 13.90 -0.15
C GLN A 7 8.33 15.11 -0.95
N VAL A 8 7.20 15.72 -0.55
CA VAL A 8 6.68 16.98 -1.12
C VAL A 8 7.60 18.17 -0.84
N PHE A 9 8.23 18.21 0.34
CA PHE A 9 9.11 19.32 0.75
C PHE A 9 10.59 19.02 0.50
N PHE A 10 10.98 17.75 0.46
CA PHE A 10 12.35 17.29 0.24
C PHE A 10 12.38 16.16 -0.80
N PRO A 11 12.61 16.44 -2.10
CA PRO A 11 12.69 15.40 -3.12
C PRO A 11 13.96 14.57 -2.93
N LEU A 12 13.82 13.44 -2.23
CA LEU A 12 14.89 12.45 -2.08
C LEU A 12 15.21 11.83 -3.45
N GLY A 13 16.50 11.63 -3.76
CA GLY A 13 16.97 11.19 -5.08
C GLY A 13 16.34 9.87 -5.58
N LYS A 14 16.37 9.65 -6.90
CA LYS A 14 15.68 8.55 -7.61
C LYS A 14 15.82 7.17 -6.95
N LEU A 15 17.05 6.80 -6.61
CA LEU A 15 17.37 5.49 -6.03
C LEU A 15 16.69 5.28 -4.66
N SER A 16 16.64 6.32 -3.83
CA SER A 16 15.94 6.26 -2.55
C SER A 16 14.43 6.09 -2.73
N THR A 17 13.81 6.84 -3.64
CA THR A 17 12.38 6.76 -3.93
C THR A 17 11.97 5.36 -4.43
N MET A 18 12.81 4.73 -5.25
CA MET A 18 12.59 3.37 -5.74
C MET A 18 12.67 2.32 -4.63
N ILE A 19 13.70 2.37 -3.77
CA ILE A 19 13.84 1.44 -2.64
C ILE A 19 12.66 1.57 -1.67
N TYR A 20 12.27 2.80 -1.34
CA TYR A 20 11.13 3.05 -0.45
C TYR A 20 9.81 2.59 -1.07
N GLY A 21 9.61 2.80 -2.37
CA GLY A 21 8.44 2.29 -3.10
C GLY A 21 8.34 0.76 -3.02
N CYS A 22 9.44 0.05 -3.30
CA CYS A 22 9.49 -1.41 -3.19
C CYS A 22 9.21 -1.92 -1.77
N LEU A 23 9.83 -1.31 -0.75
CA LEU A 23 9.58 -1.69 0.65
C LEU A 23 8.12 -1.45 1.05
N ALA A 24 7.54 -0.31 0.65
CA ALA A 24 6.13 -0.02 0.90
C ALA A 24 5.21 -1.05 0.22
N ALA A 25 5.48 -1.39 -1.05
CA ALA A 25 4.70 -2.37 -1.79
C ALA A 25 4.73 -3.77 -1.12
N ILE A 26 5.89 -4.22 -0.65
CA ILE A 26 6.01 -5.51 0.07
C ILE A 26 5.20 -5.50 1.36
N ILE A 27 5.27 -4.41 2.13
CA ILE A 27 4.52 -4.26 3.39
C ILE A 27 3.01 -4.27 3.11
N PHE A 28 2.53 -3.52 2.11
CA PHE A 28 1.12 -3.50 1.74
C PHE A 28 0.62 -4.85 1.23
N CYS A 29 1.42 -5.56 0.42
CA CYS A 29 1.10 -6.94 0.03
C CYS A 29 0.97 -7.87 1.25
N GLY A 30 1.83 -7.72 2.25
CA GLY A 30 1.75 -8.46 3.51
C GLY A 30 0.48 -8.15 4.32
N TYR A 31 0.12 -6.86 4.41
CA TYR A 31 -1.12 -6.42 5.06
C TYR A 31 -2.36 -6.98 4.37
N ILE A 32 -2.44 -6.92 3.03
CA ILE A 32 -3.57 -7.48 2.27
C ILE A 32 -3.73 -8.97 2.58
N LEU A 33 -2.63 -9.73 2.64
CA LEU A 33 -2.68 -11.15 2.91
C LEU A 33 -3.17 -11.46 4.33
N TYR A 34 -2.73 -10.66 5.31
CA TYR A 34 -3.15 -10.78 6.71
C TYR A 34 -4.61 -10.38 6.91
N ASP A 35 -5.02 -9.23 6.36
CA ASP A 35 -6.39 -8.74 6.45
C ASP A 35 -7.35 -9.71 5.75
N THR A 36 -6.97 -10.25 4.59
CA THR A 36 -7.76 -11.27 3.87
C THR A 36 -7.90 -12.57 4.66
N ASP A 37 -6.83 -13.07 5.30
CA ASP A 37 -6.89 -14.28 6.14
C ASP A 37 -7.78 -14.07 7.37
N ASN A 38 -7.70 -12.89 7.99
CA ASN A 38 -8.53 -12.52 9.13
C ASN A 38 -10.00 -12.33 8.71
N LEU A 39 -10.23 -11.81 7.49
CA LEU A 39 -11.54 -11.64 6.87
C LEU A 39 -12.27 -12.98 6.65
N ILE A 40 -11.55 -13.97 6.11
CA ILE A 40 -12.09 -15.29 5.76
C ILE A 40 -12.42 -16.13 7.00
N LYS A 41 -11.68 -15.95 8.11
CA LYS A 41 -11.80 -16.82 9.29
C LYS A 41 -12.75 -16.33 10.37
N ARG A 42 -13.17 -15.05 10.39
CA ARG A 42 -13.84 -14.46 11.57
C ARG A 42 -15.15 -13.70 11.36
N TYR A 43 -15.59 -13.38 10.15
CA TYR A 43 -16.77 -12.52 9.98
C TYR A 43 -18.09 -13.28 9.84
N SER A 44 -19.01 -13.01 10.77
CA SER A 44 -20.45 -13.27 10.61
C SER A 44 -21.10 -12.16 9.78
N TYR A 45 -22.29 -12.43 9.25
CA TYR A 45 -22.89 -11.73 8.09
C TYR A 45 -23.00 -10.19 8.10
N ASP A 46 -22.83 -9.52 9.25
CA ASP A 46 -22.99 -8.07 9.40
C ASP A 46 -21.71 -7.23 9.15
N GLU A 47 -20.53 -7.84 9.17
CA GLU A 47 -19.26 -7.09 9.16
C GLU A 47 -18.56 -7.08 7.78
N PHE A 48 -19.18 -7.70 6.76
CA PHE A 48 -18.61 -7.78 5.40
C PHE A 48 -18.42 -6.42 4.73
N ILE A 49 -19.27 -5.43 5.03
CA ILE A 49 -19.17 -4.09 4.45
C ILE A 49 -17.88 -3.41 4.90
N TRP A 50 -17.59 -3.40 6.21
CA TRP A 50 -16.39 -2.79 6.76
C TRP A 50 -15.12 -3.49 6.28
N ALA A 51 -15.18 -4.81 6.22
CA ALA A 51 -14.07 -5.62 5.79
C ALA A 51 -13.76 -5.41 4.29
N SER A 52 -14.78 -5.25 3.45
CA SER A 52 -14.63 -4.88 2.03
C SER A 52 -14.03 -3.48 1.85
N VAL A 53 -14.41 -2.51 2.70
CA VAL A 53 -13.84 -1.16 2.67
C VAL A 53 -12.36 -1.17 3.04
N SER A 54 -11.95 -1.95 4.06
CA SER A 54 -10.53 -2.09 4.43
C SER A 54 -9.70 -2.65 3.27
N LEU A 55 -10.17 -3.74 2.66
CA LEU A 55 -9.48 -4.41 1.56
C LEU A 55 -9.39 -3.49 0.32
N TYR A 56 -10.44 -2.71 0.05
CA TYR A 56 -10.42 -1.70 -1.02
C TYR A 56 -9.35 -0.63 -0.81
N LEU A 57 -9.21 -0.11 0.41
CA LEU A 57 -8.20 0.89 0.74
C LEU A 57 -6.78 0.33 0.60
N ASP A 58 -6.56 -0.92 0.99
CA ASP A 58 -5.26 -1.56 0.82
C ASP A 58 -4.88 -1.76 -0.65
N ILE A 59 -5.83 -2.16 -1.51
CA ILE A 59 -5.62 -2.29 -2.95
C ILE A 59 -5.22 -0.94 -3.58
N ILE A 60 -5.88 0.16 -3.19
CA ILE A 60 -5.52 1.50 -3.68
C ILE A 60 -4.09 1.87 -3.25
N ASN A 61 -3.73 1.62 -1.99
CA ASN A 61 -2.40 1.94 -1.48
C ASN A 61 -1.30 1.13 -2.19
N LEU A 62 -1.57 -0.13 -2.49
CA LEU A 62 -0.67 -0.97 -3.29
C LEU A 62 -0.53 -0.42 -4.72
N PHE A 63 -1.64 -0.06 -5.37
CA PHE A 63 -1.63 0.50 -6.72
C PHE A 63 -0.80 1.80 -6.81
N LEU A 64 -0.99 2.72 -5.87
CA LEU A 64 -0.22 3.97 -5.80
C LEU A 64 1.27 3.71 -5.57
N SER A 65 1.60 2.75 -4.70
CA SER A 65 3.00 2.36 -4.45
C SER A 65 3.67 1.81 -5.71
N LEU A 66 2.97 0.96 -6.47
CA LEU A 66 3.45 0.44 -7.76
C LEU A 66 3.61 1.56 -8.80
N LEU A 67 2.66 2.49 -8.88
CA LEU A 67 2.76 3.65 -9.78
C LEU A 67 4.00 4.51 -9.46
N THR A 68 4.32 4.72 -8.19
CA THR A 68 5.54 5.43 -7.77
C THR A 68 6.80 4.69 -8.19
N ILE A 69 6.85 3.36 -8.04
CA ILE A 69 7.99 2.53 -8.48
C ILE A 69 8.16 2.64 -10.00
N PHE A 70 7.08 2.47 -10.77
CA PHE A 70 7.15 2.52 -12.24
C PHE A 70 7.59 3.90 -12.75
N ARG A 71 7.09 4.98 -12.15
CA ARG A 71 7.53 6.34 -12.50
C ARG A 71 9.00 6.58 -12.17
N ALA A 72 9.50 6.01 -11.08
CA ALA A 72 10.92 6.11 -10.73
C ALA A 72 11.82 5.27 -11.65
N ALA A 73 11.29 4.16 -12.21
CA ALA A 73 12.01 3.28 -13.12
C ALA A 73 12.06 3.78 -14.58
N ASP A 74 11.02 4.50 -15.02
CA ASP A 74 10.89 5.03 -16.39
C ASP A 74 11.67 6.34 -16.64
N SER A 75 12.36 6.88 -15.63
CA SER A 75 13.05 8.19 -15.67
C SER A 75 14.55 8.14 -15.47
#